data_AF-A0A800UGJ7-F1
#
_entry.id   AF-A0A800UGJ7-F1
#
_cell.length_a   1.000
_cell.length_b   1.000
_cell.length_c   1.000
_cell.angle_alpha   90.00
_cell.angle_beta   90.00
_cell.angle_gamma   90.00
#
_symmetry.space_group_name_H-M   'P 1'
#
loop_
_entity.id
_entity.type
_entity.pdbx_description
1 polymer ?
#
loop_
_entity_poly.entity_id
_entity_poly.type
_entity_poly.pdbx_seq_one_letter_code
_entity_poly.pdbx_strand_id
1 'polypeptide(L)' 'MTGLTTIPVDKETRDRLKTFGLKGETYDDIINRMMEQIEYEKFMERLYRRLEEKDKFIPLAEV' A
#
# COMPACT_ATOMS: atom_id res chain seq x y z
N MET A 1 -1.82 -0.05 23.08
CA MET A 1 -2.21 -1.47 23.27
C MET A 1 -1.94 -2.20 21.96
N THR A 2 -0.97 -3.10 21.93
CA THR A 2 -0.75 -4.00 20.79
C THR A 2 -1.62 -5.24 20.97
N GLY A 3 -2.90 -5.12 20.63
CA GLY A 3 -3.83 -6.25 20.64
C GLY A 3 -3.75 -7.00 19.32
N LEU A 4 -3.44 -8.30 19.37
CA LEU A 4 -3.60 -9.17 18.21
C LEU A 4 -5.09 -9.43 17.97
N THR A 5 -5.51 -9.34 16.72
CA THR A 5 -6.87 -9.65 16.29
C THR A 5 -6.84 -10.83 15.33
N THR A 6 -7.96 -11.54 15.18
CA THR A 6 -8.05 -12.68 14.26
C THR A 6 -8.87 -12.29 13.04
N ILE A 7 -8.28 -12.47 11.86
CA ILE A 7 -8.98 -12.27 10.59
C ILE A 7 -9.34 -13.65 10.03
N PRO A 8 -10.64 -14.00 9.91
CA PRO A 8 -11.03 -15.22 9.26
C PRO A 8 -10.76 -15.11 7.76
N VAL A 9 -10.06 -16.10 7.21
CA VAL A 9 -9.76 -16.22 5.78
C VAL A 9 -9.91 -17.67 5.36
N ASP A 10 -10.16 -17.90 4.07
CA ASP A 10 -10.15 -19.25 3.53
C ASP A 10 -8.77 -19.89 3.64
N LYS A 11 -8.76 -21.22 3.77
CA LYS A 11 -7.52 -22.00 3.88
C LYS A 11 -6.60 -21.76 2.67
N GLU A 12 -7.21 -21.66 1.48
CA GLU A 12 -6.50 -21.37 0.24
C GLU A 12 -5.85 -19.98 0.26
N THR A 13 -6.55 -18.95 0.74
CA THR A 13 -6.02 -17.60 0.89
C THR A 13 -4.85 -17.56 1.86
N ARG A 14 -4.95 -18.26 3.01
CA ARG A 14 -3.84 -18.38 3.97
C ARG A 14 -2.64 -19.08 3.34
N ASP A 15 -2.86 -20.16 2.59
CA ASP A 15 -1.78 -20.91 1.97
C ASP A 15 -1.11 -20.12 0.84
N ARG A 16 -1.87 -19.31 0.11
CA ARG A 16 -1.34 -18.32 -0.83
C ARG A 16 -0.58 -17.19 -0.12
N LEU A 17 -1.03 -16.71 1.04
CA LEU A 17 -0.30 -15.71 1.83
C LEU A 17 1.11 -16.21 2.22
N LYS A 18 1.25 -17.50 2.54
CA LYS A 18 2.56 -18.10 2.85
C LYS A 18 3.55 -18.00 1.69
N THR A 19 3.09 -18.08 0.44
CA THR A 19 3.98 -18.01 -0.72
C THR A 19 4.59 -16.62 -0.92
N PHE A 20 3.98 -15.58 -0.33
CA PHE A 20 4.50 -14.22 -0.36
C PHE A 20 5.45 -13.92 0.81
N GLY A 21 5.50 -14.76 1.83
CA GLY A 21 6.35 -14.55 3.01
C GLY A 21 7.83 -14.83 2.74
N LEU A 22 8.69 -13.99 3.30
CA LEU A 22 10.13 -14.22 3.40
C LEU A 22 10.45 -14.94 4.71
N LYS A 23 11.66 -15.53 4.81
CA LYS A 23 12.08 -16.28 5.99
C LYS A 23 12.07 -15.38 7.23
N GLY A 24 11.20 -15.69 8.18
CA GLY A 24 11.08 -14.98 9.46
C GLY A 24 9.98 -13.92 9.51
N GLU A 25 9.24 -13.69 8.42
CA GLU A 25 8.09 -12.78 8.41
C GLU A 25 6.84 -13.44 9.03
N THR A 26 6.05 -12.64 9.76
CA THR A 26 4.72 -13.04 10.23
C THR A 26 3.65 -12.74 9.17
N TYR A 27 2.44 -13.29 9.32
CA TYR A 27 1.33 -12.92 8.44
C TYR A 27 1.00 -11.43 8.52
N ASP A 28 1.17 -10.81 9.69
CA ASP A 28 0.95 -9.38 9.87
C ASP A 28 1.97 -8.56 9.08
N ASP A 29 3.25 -8.95 9.10
CA ASP A 29 4.30 -8.30 8.31
C ASP A 29 4.03 -8.41 6.80
N ILE A 30 3.61 -9.59 6.33
CA ILE A 30 3.28 -9.82 4.92
C ILE A 30 2.13 -8.91 4.47
N ILE A 31 1.07 -8.84 5.29
CA ILE A 31 -0.11 -8.02 4.99
C ILE A 31 0.25 -6.54 4.99
N ASN A 32 0.99 -6.06 5.99
CA ASN A 32 1.42 -4.66 6.05
C ASN A 32 2.32 -4.28 4.87
N ARG A 33 3.30 -5.11 4.51
CA ARG A 33 4.16 -4.87 3.35
C ARG A 33 3.36 -4.79 2.05
N MET A 34 2.37 -5.67 1.86
CA MET A 34 1.49 -5.61 0.69
C MET A 34 0.64 -4.34 0.67
N MET A 35 0.15 -3.88 1.82
CA MET A 35 -0.60 -2.62 1.92
C MET A 35 0.28 -1.42 1.57
N GLU A 36 1.51 -1.36 2.08
CA GLU A 36 2.46 -0.28 1.78
C GLU A 36 2.78 -0.19 0.27
N GLN A 37 2.93 -1.33 -0.41
CA GLN A 37 3.15 -1.35 -1.86
C GLN A 37 1.96 -0.74 -2.63
N ILE A 38 0.74 -1.12 -2.26
CA ILE A 38 -0.48 -0.60 -2.89
C ILE A 38 -0.67 0.89 -2.60
N GLU A 39 -0.37 1.34 -1.38
CA GLU A 39 -0.43 2.76 -1.03
C GLU A 39 0.58 3.58 -1.82
N TYR A 40 1.79 3.05 -2.01
CA TYR A 40 2.82 3.68 -2.83
C TYR A 40 2.38 3.80 -4.29
N GLU A 41 1.84 2.74 -4.89
CA GLU A 41 1.33 2.78 -6.27
C GLU A 41 0.22 3.83 -6.43
N LYS A 42 -0.79 3.83 -5.54
CA LYS A 42 -1.87 4.83 -5.56
C LYS A 42 -1.37 6.24 -5.29
N PHE A 43 -0.33 6.39 -4.48
CA PHE A 43 0.31 7.67 -4.23
C PHE A 43 1.01 8.19 -5.50
N MET A 44 1.77 7.32 -6.18
CA MET A 44 2.44 7.67 -7.43
C MET A 44 1.44 7.99 -8.54
N GLU A 45 0.35 7.23 -8.69
CA GLU A 45 -0.72 7.54 -9.65
C GLU A 45 -1.31 8.94 -9.43
N ARG A 46 -1.57 9.32 -8.17
CA ARG A 46 -2.03 10.67 -7.82
C ARG A 46 -1.01 11.75 -8.17
N LEU A 47 0.28 11.49 -7.96
CA LEU A 47 1.34 12.42 -8.30
C LEU A 47 1.49 12.60 -9.82
N TYR A 48 1.48 11.51 -10.59
CA TYR A 48 1.55 11.57 -12.05
C TYR A 48 0.37 12.34 -12.63
N ARG A 49 -0.85 12.14 -12.13
CA ARG A 49 -2.01 12.93 -12.56
C ARG A 49 -1.84 14.43 -12.32
N ARG A 50 -1.30 14.82 -11.15
CA ARG A 50 -0.98 16.23 -10.87
C ARG A 50 0.14 16.76 -11.76
N LEU A 51 1.09 15.90 -12.14
CA LEU A 51 2.20 16.23 -13.01
C LEU A 51 1.74 16.46 -14.46
N GLU A 52 0.79 15.67 -14.97
CA GLU A 52 0.16 15.89 -16.27
C GLU A 52 -0.65 17.18 -16.32
N GLU A 53 -1.20 17.61 -15.18
CA GLU A 53 -1.90 18.88 -15.05
C GLU A 53 -0.93 20.08 -14.83
N LYS A 54 0.39 19.91 -14.99
CA LYS A 54 1.39 20.96 -14.76
C LYS A 54 1.16 22.25 -15.53
N ASP A 55 0.64 22.17 -16.75
CA ASP A 55 0.36 23.35 -17.57
C ASP A 55 -0.78 24.22 -17.02
N LYS A 56 -1.52 23.72 -16.01
CA LYS A 56 -2.58 24.46 -15.29
C LYS A 56 -2.08 25.10 -13.99
N PHE A 57 -0.81 24.91 -13.61
CA PHE A 57 -0.26 25.53 -12.41
C PHE A 57 0.02 27.01 -12.64
N ILE A 58 -0.72 27.85 -11.92
CA ILE A 58 -0.40 29.27 -11.76
C ILE A 58 0.61 29.46 -10.62
N PRO A 59 1.73 30.18 -10.84
CA PRO A 59 2.68 30.49 -9.79
C PRO A 59 2.04 31.31 -8.66
N LEU A 60 2.34 30.94 -7.40
CA LEU A 60 1.83 31.62 -6.20
C LEU A 60 2.28 33.08 -6.06
N ALA A 61 3.22 33.54 -6.89
CA ALA A 61 3.70 34.92 -6.89
C ALA A 61 2.74 35.92 -7.57
N GLU A 62 1.65 35.44 -8.17
CA GLU A 62 0.66 36.28 -8.89
C GLU A 62 -0.67 36.48 -8.12
N VAL A 63 -0.72 36.20 -6.80
CA VAL A 63 -1.89 36.46 -5.93
C VAL A 63 -1.59 37.54 -4.90
#